data_AF-A0A1B1NDI1-F1
#
_entry.id   AF-A0A1B1NDI1-F1
#
_cell.length_a   1.000
_cell.length_b   1.000
_cell.length_c   1.000
_cell.angle_alpha   90.00
_cell.angle_beta   90.00
_cell.angle_gamma   90.00
#
_symmetry.space_group_name_H-M   'P 1'
#
loop_
_entity.id
_entity.type
_entity.pdbx_description
1 polymer ?
#
loop_
_entity_poly.entity_id
_entity_poly.type
_entity_poly.pdbx_seq_one_letter_code
_entity_poly.pdbx_strand_id
1 'polypeptide(L)' 'MLDTHCGIDELHVEGQWYERAQGPLDDGSGNPPDDWDNPEQMGTITRVDETTLVFTDEVGHREEFVLRPGASEAKRACD' A
#
# COMPACT_ATOMS: atom_id res chain seq x y z
N MET A 1 -2.81 9.49 0.60
CA MET A 1 -2.48 8.83 1.87
C MET A 1 -2.48 7.34 1.63
N LEU A 2 -1.61 6.61 2.32
CA LEU A 2 -1.52 5.15 2.30
C LEU A 2 -1.90 4.63 3.69
N ASP A 3 -2.79 3.65 3.75
CA ASP A 3 -3.09 2.94 5.00
C ASP A 3 -1.92 1.99 5.30
N THR A 4 -1.33 2.13 6.49
CA THR A 4 -0.11 1.47 6.94
C THR A 4 -0.32 0.68 8.23
N HIS A 5 -1.49 0.76 8.86
CA HIS A 5 -1.79 0.19 10.18
C HIS A 5 -1.33 -1.26 10.36
N CYS A 6 -1.53 -2.08 9.32
CA CYS A 6 -1.19 -3.51 9.33
C CYS A 6 0.04 -3.86 8.48
N GLY A 7 0.98 -2.93 8.40
CA GLY A 7 1.99 -2.94 7.36
C GLY A 7 1.39 -2.59 6.00
N ILE A 8 2.20 -2.74 4.96
CA ILE A 8 1.91 -2.29 3.61
C ILE A 8 1.90 -3.51 2.69
N ASP A 9 0.71 -4.02 2.37
CA ASP A 9 0.51 -5.17 1.47
C ASP A 9 -0.38 -4.82 0.28
N GLU A 10 -1.45 -4.07 0.51
CA GLU A 10 -2.41 -3.73 -0.53
C GLU A 10 -2.96 -2.32 -0.39
N LEU A 11 -3.55 -1.85 -1.48
CA LEU A 11 -4.19 -0.55 -1.57
C LEU A 11 -5.49 -0.69 -2.38
N HIS A 12 -6.55 -0.04 -1.92
CA HIS A 12 -7.82 0.05 -2.64
C HIS A 12 -8.00 1.45 -3.22
N VAL A 13 -7.95 1.57 -4.55
CA VAL A 13 -8.11 2.84 -5.29
C VAL A 13 -9.14 2.66 -6.39
N GLU A 14 -10.09 3.59 -6.47
CA GLU A 14 -11.08 3.64 -7.56
C GLU A 14 -11.87 2.32 -7.75
N GLY A 15 -12.14 1.61 -6.66
CA GLY A 15 -12.88 0.34 -6.69
C GLY A 15 -12.05 -0.86 -7.14
N GLN A 16 -10.72 -0.72 -7.21
CA GLN A 16 -9.80 -1.77 -7.60
C GLN A 16 -8.78 -2.03 -6.50
N TRP A 17 -8.45 -3.30 -6.32
CA TRP A 17 -7.41 -3.73 -5.39
C TRP A 17 -6.06 -3.83 -6.11
N TYR A 18 -5.04 -3.24 -5.49
CA TYR A 18 -3.65 -3.34 -5.91
C TYR A 18 -2.83 -3.96 -4.78
N GLU A 19 -1.82 -4.74 -5.13
CA GLU A 19 -0.88 -5.31 -4.18
C GLU A 19 0.51 -4.73 -4.34
N ARG A 20 1.24 -4.60 -3.24
CA ARG A 20 2.62 -4.12 -3.26
C ARG A 20 3.49 -5.06 -4.09
N ALA A 21 4.16 -4.53 -5.09
CA ALA A 21 4.92 -5.30 -6.08
C ALA A 21 6.07 -6.10 -5.45
N GLN A 22 6.67 -5.59 -4.37
CA GLN A 22 7.76 -6.22 -3.64
C GLN A 22 7.28 -7.17 -2.52
N GLY A 23 5.99 -7.49 -2.48
CA GLY A 23 5.35 -8.25 -1.40
C GLY A 23 5.05 -7.37 -0.17
N PRO A 24 4.48 -7.95 0.91
CA PRO A 24 4.16 -7.21 2.13
C PRO A 24 5.41 -6.56 2.76
N LEU A 25 5.23 -5.38 3.33
CA LEU A 25 6.24 -4.67 4.12
C LEU A 25 5.71 -4.40 5.52
N ASP A 26 6.36 -4.97 6.53
CA ASP A 26 6.03 -4.79 7.94
C ASP A 26 7.30 -4.84 8.81
N ASP A 27 7.14 -4.57 10.11
CA ASP A 27 8.16 -4.66 11.15
C ASP A 27 8.38 -6.10 11.68
N GLY A 28 7.77 -7.11 11.06
CA GLY A 28 7.73 -8.50 11.52
C GLY A 28 6.64 -8.81 12.57
N SER A 29 5.89 -7.80 13.03
CA SER A 29 4.77 -7.93 13.96
C SER A 29 3.43 -7.46 13.37
N GLY A 30 3.43 -7.12 12.08
CA GLY A 30 2.23 -6.63 11.38
C GLY A 30 1.97 -5.14 11.59
N ASN A 31 2.97 -4.34 11.98
CA ASN A 31 2.92 -2.88 11.95
C ASN A 31 3.78 -2.37 10.78
N PRO A 32 3.64 -1.11 10.35
CA PRO A 32 4.56 -0.58 9.36
C PRO A 32 5.98 -0.46 9.97
N PRO A 33 7.04 -0.52 9.16
CA PRO A 33 8.41 -0.38 9.65
C PRO A 33 8.66 0.96 10.34
N ASP A 34 9.78 1.06 11.05
CA ASP A 34 10.31 2.35 11.52
C ASP A 34 10.39 3.35 10.35
N ASP A 35 10.19 4.63 10.66
CA ASP A 35 10.08 5.78 9.74
C ASP A 35 8.76 5.89 8.94
N TRP A 36 7.83 4.95 9.08
CA TRP A 36 6.44 5.09 8.59
C TRP A 36 5.48 5.53 9.69
N ASP A 37 4.55 6.41 9.35
CA ASP A 37 3.42 6.76 10.21
C ASP A 37 2.48 5.55 10.37
N ASN A 38 1.76 5.50 11.49
CA ASN A 38 0.76 4.48 11.83
C ASN A 38 -0.45 5.20 12.47
N PRO A 39 -1.68 5.10 11.93
CA PRO A 39 -2.15 4.09 10.97
C PRO A 39 -2.05 4.46 9.49
N GLU A 40 -1.68 5.69 9.16
CA GLU A 40 -1.66 6.13 7.76
C GLU A 40 -0.46 7.02 7.47
N GLN A 41 0.19 6.78 6.32
CA GLN A 41 1.27 7.62 5.82
C GLN A 41 0.74 8.68 4.86
N MET A 42 1.03 9.94 5.18
CA MET A 42 0.74 11.05 4.27
C MET A 42 1.65 10.99 3.04
N GLY A 43 1.06 11.07 1.85
CA GLY A 43 1.76 11.02 0.58
C GLY A 43 0.80 10.98 -0.61
N THR A 44 1.35 10.85 -1.80
CA THR A 44 0.64 10.90 -3.09
C THR A 44 0.62 9.52 -3.73
N ILE A 45 -0.56 9.08 -4.18
CA ILE A 45 -0.71 7.93 -5.07
C ILE A 45 -0.82 8.43 -6.50
N THR A 46 0.08 7.98 -7.38
CA THR A 46 0.09 8.32 -8.80
C THR A 46 -0.11 7.07 -9.64
N ARG A 47 -1.10 7.09 -10.54
CA ARG A 47 -1.26 6.05 -11.56
C ARG A 47 -0.23 6.28 -12.66
N VAL A 48 0.67 5.32 -12.85
CA VAL A 48 1.75 5.41 -13.87
C VAL A 48 1.42 4.65 -15.15
N ASP A 49 0.58 3.61 -15.06
CA ASP A 49 -0.02 2.91 -16.20
C ASP A 49 -1.39 2.29 -15.82
N GLU A 50 -1.96 1.45 -16.69
CA GLU A 50 -3.28 0.82 -16.49
C GLU A 50 -3.34 -0.08 -15.24
N THR A 51 -2.21 -0.66 -14.87
CA THR A 51 -2.09 -1.68 -13.81
C THR A 51 -1.22 -1.25 -12.65
N THR A 52 -0.50 -0.14 -12.74
CA THR A 52 0.52 0.23 -11.75
C THR A 52 0.22 1.57 -11.11
N LEU A 53 0.26 1.59 -9.78
CA LEU A 53 0.25 2.78 -8.94
C LEU A 53 1.59 2.93 -8.24
N VAL A 54 2.00 4.16 -7.99
CA VAL A 54 3.20 4.48 -7.20
C VAL A 54 2.80 5.42 -6.07
N PHE A 55 3.10 5.02 -4.85
CA PHE A 55 3.09 5.88 -3.67
C PHE A 55 4.42 6.60 -3.53
N THR A 56 4.39 7.89 -3.20
CA THR A 56 5.56 8.67 -2.77
C THR A 56 5.20 9.67 -1.68
N ASP A 57 6.12 9.96 -0.77
CA ASP A 57 5.97 10.99 0.26
C ASP A 57 7.21 11.91 0.38
N GLU A 58 7.16 12.84 1.34
CA GLU A 58 8.23 13.82 1.57
C GLU A 58 9.43 13.25 2.35
N VAL A 59 9.27 12.12 3.05
CA VAL A 59 10.36 11.43 3.77
C VAL A 59 11.17 10.51 2.84
N GLY A 60 10.67 10.25 1.63
CA GLY A 60 11.41 9.61 0.55
C GLY A 60 11.00 8.16 0.28
N HIS A 61 9.88 7.71 0.85
CA HIS A 61 9.34 6.40 0.53
C HIS A 61 8.85 6.37 -0.92
N ARG A 62 9.04 5.21 -1.57
CA ARG A 62 8.50 4.94 -2.90
C ARG A 62 8.07 3.49 -2.99
N GLU A 63 6.76 3.27 -3.04
CA GLU A 63 6.18 1.93 -3.11
C GLU A 63 5.36 1.75 -4.38
N GLU A 64 5.54 0.61 -5.03
CA GLU A 64 4.82 0.28 -6.26
C GLU A 64 3.72 -0.73 -5.95
N PHE A 65 2.53 -0.50 -6.49
CA PHE A 65 1.39 -1.37 -6.33
C PHE A 65 0.87 -1.78 -7.70
N VAL A 66 0.70 -3.08 -7.91
CA VAL A 66 0.20 -3.67 -9.15
C VAL A 66 -1.23 -4.15 -8.97
N LEU A 67 -2.05 -3.95 -9.99
CA LEU A 67 -3.45 -4.34 -9.99
C LEU A 67 -3.55 -5.84 -9.71
N ARG A 68 -4.41 -6.22 -8.76
CA ARG A 68 -4.74 -7.62 -8.49
C ARG A 68 -5.99 -8.00 -9.30
N PRO A 69 -5.85 -8.64 -10.48
CA PRO A 69 -6.96 -8.77 -11.41
C PRO A 69 -8.08 -9.64 -10.82
N GLY A 70 -9.32 -9.15 -10.87
CA GLY A 70 -10.50 -9.87 -10.39
C GLY A 70 -10.67 -9.91 -8.87
N ALA A 71 -9.84 -9.21 -8.10
CA ALA A 71 -10.01 -9.11 -6.67
C ALA A 71 -11.25 -8.29 -6.29
N SER A 72 -12.05 -8.84 -5.37
CA SER A 72 -13.26 -8.21 -4.82
C SER A 72 -13.14 -7.82 -3.35
N GLU A 73 -12.10 -8.29 -2.67
CA GLU A 73 -11.88 -8.13 -1.23
C GLU A 73 -10.39 -7.98 -0.94
N ALA A 74 -10.09 -7.48 0.27
CA ALA A 74 -8.74 -7.40 0.83
C ALA A 74 -8.12 -8.80 0.98
N LYS A 75 -6.79 -8.92 0.83
CA LYS A 75 -6.01 -10.13 1.18
C LYS A 75 -6.10 -10.46 2.65
N ARG A 76 -6.08 -9.43 3.50
CA ARG A 76 -6.14 -9.58 4.95
C ARG A 76 -7.16 -8.61 5.51
N ALA A 77 -8.07 -9.16 6.31
CA ALA A 77 -8.84 -8.33 7.23
C ALA A 77 -7.91 -7.95 8.38
N CYS A 78 -7.74 -6.65 8.57
CA CYS A 78 -7.11 -6.10 9.76
C CYS A 78 -8.14 -5.21 10.46
N ASP A 79 -8.41 -5.54 11.72
CA ASP A 79 -9.33 -4.81 12.60
C ASP A 79 -8.60 -3.69 13.35
#